data_AF-A0A8S1DQJ4-F1
#
_entry.id   AF-A0A8S1DQJ4-F1
#
_cell.length_a   1.000
_cell.length_b   1.000
_cell.length_c   1.000
_cell.angle_alpha   90.00
_cell.angle_beta   90.00
_cell.angle_gamma   90.00
#
_symmetry.space_group_name_H-M   'P 1'
#
loop_
_entity.id
_entity.type
_entity.pdbx_description
1 polymer ?
#
loop_
_entity_poly.entity_id
_entity_poly.type
_entity_poly.pdbx_seq_one_letter_code
_entity_poly.pdbx_strand_id
1 'polypeptide(L)'
;MVKEKPNSTRIYDKDGFRRRAACICVKSPQENEVLLVTSSARPDHWIVPGGGVEPNEEPRVAAVREVREEAGVVGELGRCLGIFEVILTLACPLFYKRS
;
A
#
# COMPACT_ATOMS: atom_id res chain seq x y z
N MET A 1 -9.78 5.66 10.16
CA MET A 1 -9.29 4.82 11.27
C MET A 1 -8.05 4.09 10.80
N VAL A 2 -6.85 4.54 11.21
CA VAL A 2 -5.57 3.87 10.84
C VAL A 2 -5.63 2.43 11.37
N LYS A 3 -5.45 1.43 10.50
CA LYS A 3 -5.32 0.02 10.92
C LYS A 3 -4.00 -0.14 11.67
N GLU A 4 -3.98 0.16 12.97
CA GLU A 4 -2.88 -0.25 13.84
C GLU A 4 -3.07 -1.73 14.18
N LYS A 5 -2.45 -2.59 13.38
CA LYS A 5 -2.33 -4.01 13.71
C LYS A 5 -1.36 -4.14 14.90
N PRO A 6 -1.77 -4.70 16.04
CA PRO A 6 -0.82 -5.06 17.09
C PRO A 6 0.13 -6.11 16.50
N ASN A 7 1.44 -5.81 16.49
CA ASN A 7 2.55 -6.60 15.94
C ASN A 7 2.91 -6.45 14.46
N SER A 8 2.38 -5.46 13.72
CA SER A 8 2.92 -5.19 12.37
C SER A 8 4.30 -4.52 12.46
N THR A 9 5.35 -5.34 12.31
CA THR A 9 6.74 -4.86 12.29
C THR A 9 7.02 -4.21 10.93
N ARG A 10 7.37 -2.93 10.93
CA ARG A 10 7.69 -2.17 9.70
C ARG A 10 9.10 -2.50 9.25
N ILE A 11 9.24 -2.93 7.99
CA ILE A 11 10.54 -3.17 7.36
C ILE A 11 10.95 -2.00 6.50
N TYR A 12 12.25 -1.72 6.50
CA TYR A 12 12.88 -0.72 5.66
C TYR A 12 13.94 -1.38 4.77
N ASP A 13 14.15 -0.83 3.58
CA ASP A 13 15.28 -1.21 2.75
C ASP A 13 16.58 -0.49 3.19
N LYS A 14 17.67 -0.73 2.45
CA LYS A 14 18.99 -0.15 2.72
C LYS A 14 19.02 1.38 2.63
N ASP A 15 18.09 1.97 1.87
CA ASP A 15 18.00 3.40 1.61
C ASP A 15 17.00 4.07 2.56
N GLY A 16 16.41 3.30 3.49
CA GLY A 16 15.49 3.78 4.52
C GLY A 16 14.04 3.89 4.07
N PHE A 17 13.68 3.40 2.88
CA PHE A 17 12.29 3.38 2.43
C PHE A 17 11.53 2.24 3.10
N ARG A 18 10.31 2.55 3.55
CA ARG A 18 9.40 1.55 4.10
C ARG A 18 8.96 0.59 2.99
N ARG A 19 9.23 -0.70 3.16
CA ARG A 19 8.80 -1.74 2.22
C ARG A 19 7.29 -1.95 2.29
N ARG A 20 6.64 -1.82 1.14
CA ARG A 20 5.19 -2.02 0.96
C ARG A 20 4.91 -2.87 -0.26
N ALA A 21 3.78 -3.55 -0.24
CA ALA A 21 3.27 -4.32 -1.36
C ALA A 21 1.80 -3.96 -1.60
N ALA A 22 1.43 -3.87 -2.87
CA ALA A 22 0.09 -3.53 -3.32
C ALA A 22 -0.24 -4.37 -4.56
N CYS A 23 -1.52 -4.49 -4.88
CA CYS A 23 -1.97 -5.18 -6.08
C CYS A 23 -3.03 -4.36 -6.81
N ILE A 24 -2.95 -4.36 -8.14
CA ILE A 24 -4.02 -3.83 -8.99
C ILE A 24 -4.99 -4.97 -9.27
N CYS A 25 -6.09 -4.99 -8.53
CA CYS A 25 -7.11 -6.02 -8.68
C CYS A 25 -7.99 -5.70 -9.89
N VAL A 26 -7.83 -6.48 -10.96
CA VAL A 26 -8.65 -6.37 -12.18
C VAL A 26 -9.82 -7.34 -12.16
N LYS A 27 -10.95 -6.93 -12.72
CA LYS A 27 -12.15 -7.78 -12.81
C LYS A 27 -12.04 -8.86 -13.87
N SER A 28 -11.30 -8.60 -14.95
CA SER A 28 -11.14 -9.53 -16.08
C SER A 28 -9.75 -9.41 -16.73
N PRO A 29 -9.33 -10.40 -17.55
CA PRO A 29 -8.03 -10.38 -18.24
C PRO A 29 -7.84 -9.22 -19.22
N GLN A 30 -8.91 -8.50 -19.57
CA GLN A 30 -8.84 -7.30 -20.40
C GLN A 30 -8.35 -6.07 -19.64
N GLU A 31 -8.20 -6.15 -18.30
CA GLU A 31 -7.62 -5.08 -17.45
C GLU A 31 -8.37 -3.72 -17.53
N ASN A 32 -9.66 -3.72 -17.92
CA ASN A 32 -10.46 -2.49 -18.12
C ASN A 32 -11.07 -1.89 -16.84
N GLU A 33 -11.27 -2.72 -15.82
CA GLU A 33 -11.89 -2.31 -14.55
C GLU A 33 -10.95 -2.69 -13.41
N VAL A 34 -10.64 -1.73 -12.52
CA VAL A 34 -9.79 -1.92 -11.34
C VAL A 34 -10.57 -1.68 -10.06
N LEU A 35 -10.28 -2.47 -9.03
CA LEU A 35 -10.86 -2.31 -7.69
C LEU A 35 -9.99 -1.37 -6.85
N LEU A 36 -10.63 -0.35 -6.28
CA LEU A 36 -10.04 0.57 -5.32
C LEU A 36 -10.77 0.46 -3.98
N VAL A 37 -10.07 0.82 -2.90
CA VAL A 37 -10.64 0.87 -1.54
C VAL A 37 -10.56 2.30 -1.03
N THR A 38 -11.47 2.67 -0.14
CA THR A 38 -11.46 4.01 0.49
C THR A 38 -10.30 4.11 1.49
N SER A 39 -9.59 5.24 1.49
CA SER A 39 -8.46 5.44 2.40
C SER A 39 -8.92 5.50 3.86
N SER A 40 -8.16 4.82 4.71
CA SER A 40 -8.38 4.83 6.15
C SER A 40 -8.10 6.19 6.80
N ALA A 41 -7.25 7.03 6.19
CA ALA A 41 -6.90 8.36 6.67
C ALA A 41 -7.82 9.45 6.11
N ARG A 42 -8.31 9.26 4.88
CA ARG A 42 -9.18 10.20 4.15
C ARG A 42 -10.30 9.41 3.45
N PRO A 43 -11.46 9.22 4.08
CA PRO A 43 -12.54 8.38 3.54
C PRO A 43 -13.08 8.81 2.17
N ASP A 44 -12.85 10.07 1.81
CA ASP A 44 -13.19 10.70 0.52
C ASP A 44 -12.20 10.37 -0.61
N HIS A 45 -11.07 9.72 -0.30
CA HIS A 45 -10.06 9.33 -1.27
C HIS A 45 -10.09 7.83 -1.56
N TRP A 46 -9.97 7.48 -2.84
CA TRP A 46 -9.76 6.11 -3.30
C TRP A 46 -8.27 5.80 -3.40
N ILE A 47 -7.88 4.62 -2.92
CA ILE A 47 -6.51 4.13 -2.94
C ILE A 47 -6.46 2.70 -3.48
N VAL A 48 -5.31 2.33 -4.02
CA VAL A 48 -5.02 0.94 -4.36
C VAL A 48 -4.83 0.15 -3.05
N PRO A 49 -5.45 -1.03 -2.90
CA PRO A 49 -5.26 -1.86 -1.72
C PRO A 49 -3.80 -2.31 -1.60
N GLY A 50 -3.22 -2.15 -0.41
CA GLY A 50 -1.82 -2.45 -0.18
C GLY A 50 -1.26 -1.89 1.12
N GLY A 51 -0.34 -2.63 1.72
CA GLY A 51 0.18 -2.35 3.04
C GLY A 51 1.65 -2.69 3.21
N GLY A 52 2.04 -2.95 4.46
CA GLY A 52 3.43 -3.21 4.81
C GLY A 52 3.82 -4.64 4.54
N VAL A 53 5.06 -4.86 4.07
CA VAL A 53 5.65 -6.20 4.03
C VAL A 53 6.07 -6.59 5.45
N GLU A 54 5.70 -7.79 5.90
CA GLU A 54 6.04 -8.32 7.22
C GLU A 54 7.41 -9.04 7.23
N PRO A 55 8.07 -9.20 8.41
CA PRO A 55 9.40 -9.81 8.48
C PRO A 55 9.42 -11.22 7.88
N ASN A 56 10.40 -11.48 7.02
CA ASN A 56 10.54 -12.74 6.27
C ASN A 56 9.39 -13.02 5.29
N GLU A 57 8.58 -12.03 4.94
CA GLU A 57 7.51 -12.13 3.95
C GLU A 57 7.99 -11.69 2.56
N GLU A 58 7.67 -12.49 1.54
CA GLU A 58 7.91 -12.11 0.15
C GLU A 58 6.90 -11.03 -0.30
N PRO A 59 7.30 -10.00 -1.07
CA PRO A 59 6.40 -8.92 -1.50
C PRO A 59 5.13 -9.42 -2.21
N ARG A 60 5.24 -10.54 -2.94
CA ARG A 60 4.10 -11.20 -3.60
C ARG A 60 3.08 -11.73 -2.61
N VAL A 61 3.55 -12.34 -1.51
CA VAL A 61 2.70 -12.87 -0.44
C VAL A 61 2.03 -11.71 0.32
N ALA A 62 2.82 -10.67 0.63
CA ALA A 62 2.32 -9.46 1.26
C ALA A 62 1.19 -8.80 0.43
N ALA A 63 1.35 -8.70 -0.89
CA ALA A 63 0.32 -8.15 -1.77
C ALA A 63 -1.00 -8.94 -1.69
N VAL A 64 -0.95 -10.27 -1.74
CA VAL A 64 -2.16 -11.12 -1.65
C VAL A 64 -2.83 -10.98 -0.29
N ARG A 65 -2.05 -10.97 0.80
CA ARG A 65 -2.57 -10.79 2.16
C ARG A 65 -3.26 -9.44 2.31
N GLU A 66 -2.62 -8.35 1.90
CA GLU A 66 -3.14 -6.99 2.03
C GLU A 66 -4.43 -6.80 1.21
N VAL A 67 -4.47 -7.30 -0.03
CA VAL A 67 -5.68 -7.26 -0.85
C VAL A 67 -6.84 -7.99 -0.18
N ARG A 68 -6.58 -9.17 0.39
CA ARG A 68 -7.60 -9.92 1.11
C ARG A 68 -8.11 -9.16 2.33
N GLU A 69 -7.24 -8.48 3.05
CA GLU A 69 -7.59 -7.74 4.29
C GLU A 69 -8.24 -6.38 4.05
N GLU A 70 -7.89 -5.69 2.97
CA GLU A 70 -8.39 -4.35 2.66
C GLU A 70 -9.57 -4.36 1.70
N ALA A 71 -9.53 -5.22 0.68
CA ALA A 71 -10.55 -5.29 -0.36
C ALA A 71 -11.46 -6.53 -0.24
N GLY A 72 -11.10 -7.54 0.57
CA GLY A 72 -11.92 -8.73 0.76
C GLY A 72 -11.94 -9.69 -0.44
N VAL A 73 -11.00 -9.54 -1.38
CA VAL A 73 -10.95 -10.33 -2.62
C VAL A 73 -9.80 -11.33 -2.62
N VAL A 74 -9.97 -12.41 -3.39
CA VAL A 74 -8.95 -13.44 -3.63
C VAL A 74 -8.89 -13.70 -5.13
N GLY A 75 -7.70 -13.89 -5.67
CA GLY A 75 -7.49 -14.12 -7.09
C GLY A 75 -6.09 -14.67 -7.40
N GLU A 76 -5.82 -14.89 -8.69
CA GLU A 76 -4.51 -15.33 -9.16
C GLU A 76 -3.55 -14.14 -9.29
N LEU A 77 -2.34 -14.29 -8.75
CA LEU A 77 -1.33 -13.24 -8.83
C LEU A 77 -0.67 -13.25 -10.21
N GLY A 78 -0.81 -12.16 -10.95
CA GLY A 78 -0.20 -11.98 -12.27
C GLY A 78 1.27 -11.53 -12.23
N ARG A 79 1.63 -10.77 -13.27
CA ARG A 79 2.97 -10.20 -13.45
C ARG A 79 3.29 -9.13 -12.40
N CYS A 80 4.57 -8.96 -12.09
CA CYS A 80 5.04 -7.80 -11.33
C CYS A 80 4.98 -6.56 -12.23
N LEU A 81 4.24 -5.53 -11.83
CA LEU A 81 4.12 -4.29 -12.60
C LEU A 81 5.37 -3.40 -12.45
N GLY A 82 6.06 -3.47 -11.32
CA GLY A 82 7.25 -2.68 -11.04
C GLY A 82 7.41 -2.35 -9.56
N ILE A 83 8.47 -1.61 -9.25
CA ILE A 83 8.72 -1.03 -7.93
C ILE A 83 8.44 0.47 -8.05
N PHE A 84 7.59 0.98 -7.16
CA PHE A 84 7.18 2.39 -7.15
C PHE A 84 7.63 3.02 -5.83
N GLU A 85 8.44 4.08 -5.94
CA GLU A 85 8.96 4.82 -4.79
C GLU A 85 8.15 6.10 -4.59
N VAL A 86 7.75 6.35 -3.33
CA VAL A 86 7.03 7.58 -2.96
C VAL A 86 7.98 8.48 -2.19
N ILE A 87 8.49 9.49 -2.87
CA ILE A 87 9.40 10.50 -2.30
C ILE A 87 8.58 11.75 -1.96
N LEU A 88 8.56 12.11 -0.68
CA LEU A 88 7.97 13.37 -0.20
C LEU A 88 9.09 14.37 0.06
N THR A 89 9.23 15.37 -0.80
CA THR A 89 10.11 16.50 -0.56
C THR A 89 9.35 17.58 0.21
N LEU A 90 9.78 17.87 1.43
CA LEU A 90 9.30 19.05 2.16
C LEU A 90 9.94 20.30 1.56
N ALA A 91 9.21 20.94 0.64
CA ALA A 91 9.68 22.18 0.00
C ALA A 91 9.63 23.42 0.93
N CYS A 92 9.01 23.32 2.11
CA CYS A 92 8.92 24.43 3.07
C CYS A 92 9.75 24.10 4.31
N PRO A 93 10.81 24.87 4.62
CA PRO A 93 11.80 24.45 5.60
C PRO A 93 11.35 24.51 7.06
N LEU A 94 10.27 25.19 7.43
CA LEU A 94 9.62 25.14 8.76
C LEU A 94 8.37 26.04 8.74
N PHE A 95 7.19 25.50 9.07
CA PHE A 95 5.99 26.31 9.30
C PHE A 95 5.84 26.56 10.80
N TYR A 96 6.25 27.74 11.27
CA TYR A 96 5.94 28.19 12.63
C TYR A 96 4.52 28.74 12.68
N LYS A 97 3.69 28.18 13.56
CA LYS A 97 2.37 28.74 13.89
C LYS A 97 2.58 30.12 14.52
N ARG A 98 2.17 31.20 13.85
CA ARG A 98 2.03 32.51 14.50
C ARG A 98 0.76 32.49 15.36
N SER A 99 0.91 32.98 16.59
CA SER A 99 -0.10 33.09 17.64
C SER A 99 -1.37 33.79 17.20
#